data_AF-A0A1H3TEK5-F1
#
_entry.id   AF-A0A1H3TEK5-F1
#
_cell.length_a   1.000
_cell.length_b   1.000
_cell.length_c   1.000
_cell.angle_alpha   90.00
_cell.angle_beta   90.00
_cell.angle_gamma   90.00
#
_symmetry.space_group_name_H-M   'P 1'
#
loop_
_entity.id
_entity.type
_entity.pdbx_description
1 polymer ?
#
loop_
_entity_poly.entity_id
_entity_poly.type
_entity_poly.pdbx_seq_one_letter_code
_entity_poly.pdbx_strand_id
1 'polypeptide(L)'
;MTRADQKAWLGSSDRYARLRRILALDPATDYHEITELFYYDFQSVMMPQAVSGFLFTFSAPRMSRILKASKQVEHHTAKRVVDTALLTGAVMQHGLEPGDGREAAKRVNAMHRQYDIHQDDFLAVGCEVPITSLRLAERFGWRTVTETEKAAVLLHYSKEARAFGSHRPLPGTLEEAESFWNSYLDTELAFEAQNKELTDALLRFVPTLFPAGLGSVLTPLMLAQVDQRILAACGLREPSGTKKRLSATMMRQLGKSDPKPDSVKSATDPIGDLQKKLYPNGFDIKGLGTHLSQHAKAQPSPSAQK
;
A
#
# COMPACT_ATOMS: atom_id res chain seq x y z
N MET A 1 37.05 15.39 7.87
CA MET A 1 35.70 14.84 7.58
C MET A 1 35.42 15.04 6.11
N THR A 2 35.44 13.96 5.33
CA THR A 2 35.13 13.96 3.90
C THR A 2 33.65 14.32 3.69
N ARG A 3 33.33 15.05 2.61
CA ARG A 3 31.98 15.53 2.22
C ARG A 3 30.87 14.45 2.13
N ALA A 4 31.19 13.18 2.32
CA ALA A 4 30.30 12.03 2.09
C ALA A 4 29.36 11.69 3.26
N ASP A 5 29.57 12.21 4.48
CA ASP A 5 28.82 11.81 5.68
C ASP A 5 27.81 12.85 6.20
N GLN A 6 27.55 13.92 5.46
CA GLN A 6 26.54 14.89 5.88
C GLN A 6 25.13 14.34 5.60
N LYS A 7 24.32 14.27 6.66
CA LYS A 7 22.88 14.04 6.54
C LYS A 7 22.30 15.16 5.68
N ALA A 8 21.73 14.81 4.53
CA ALA A 8 21.12 15.75 3.60
C ALA A 8 19.64 15.42 3.41
N TRP A 9 18.81 16.44 3.42
CA TRP A 9 17.40 16.43 3.05
C TRP A 9 17.21 17.50 1.98
N LEU A 10 16.96 17.09 0.74
CA LEU A 10 16.99 17.96 -0.45
C LEU A 10 18.30 18.76 -0.54
N GLY A 11 19.43 18.12 -0.22
CA GLY A 11 20.76 18.76 -0.19
C GLY A 11 21.04 19.68 1.01
N SER A 12 20.08 19.86 1.93
CA SER A 12 20.21 20.68 3.15
C SER A 12 20.51 19.83 4.39
N SER A 13 21.27 20.36 5.35
CA SER A 13 21.52 19.71 6.65
C SER A 13 20.34 19.83 7.64
N ASP A 14 19.35 20.66 7.32
CA ASP A 14 18.15 20.82 8.12
C ASP A 14 17.07 19.80 7.70
N ARG A 15 16.66 18.98 8.67
CA ARG A 15 15.61 17.97 8.53
C ARG A 15 14.22 18.53 8.17
N TYR A 16 13.98 19.84 8.34
CA TYR A 16 12.75 20.52 7.91
C TYR A 16 12.77 20.99 6.45
N ALA A 17 13.81 20.67 5.66
CA ALA A 17 13.91 21.08 4.26
C ALA A 17 12.71 20.61 3.41
N ARG A 18 12.25 19.36 3.58
CA ARG A 18 11.06 18.85 2.86
C ARG A 18 9.79 19.59 3.25
N LEU A 19 9.59 19.89 4.54
CA LEU A 19 8.45 20.70 5.00
C LEU A 19 8.45 22.09 4.35
N ARG A 20 9.60 22.78 4.30
CA ARG A 20 9.68 24.09 3.62
C ARG A 20 9.36 24.00 2.14
N ARG A 21 9.82 22.95 1.46
CA ARG A 21 9.48 22.71 0.05
C ARG A 21 7.98 22.50 -0.10
N ILE A 22 7.38 21.62 0.70
CA ILE A 22 5.93 21.37 0.73
C ILE A 22 5.13 22.67 0.91
N LEU A 23 5.51 23.52 1.86
CA LEU A 23 4.81 24.78 2.14
C LEU A 23 4.93 25.83 1.01
N ALA A 24 5.85 25.64 0.07
CA ALA A 24 6.05 26.52 -1.09
C ALA A 24 5.36 25.99 -2.37
N LEU A 25 4.77 24.79 -2.32
CA LEU A 25 4.11 24.14 -3.45
C LEU A 25 2.59 24.34 -3.39
N ASP A 26 1.93 24.28 -4.55
CA ASP A 26 0.47 24.34 -4.66
C ASP A 26 -0.11 22.91 -4.68
N PRO A 27 -0.92 22.51 -3.68
CA PRO A 27 -1.49 21.16 -3.63
C PRO A 27 -2.43 20.82 -4.78
N ALA A 28 -2.93 21.78 -5.56
CA ALA A 28 -3.75 21.49 -6.74
C ALA A 28 -2.91 21.02 -7.94
N THR A 29 -1.69 21.53 -8.08
CA THR A 29 -0.83 21.34 -9.25
C THR A 29 0.40 20.48 -8.94
N ASP A 30 0.99 20.65 -7.77
CA ASP A 30 2.20 19.97 -7.29
C ASP A 30 1.90 18.79 -6.36
N TYR A 31 0.64 18.30 -6.35
CA TYR A 31 0.18 17.23 -5.46
C TYR A 31 1.07 15.98 -5.46
N HIS A 32 1.65 15.63 -6.60
CA HIS A 32 2.52 14.46 -6.75
C HIS A 32 3.83 14.62 -5.98
N GLU A 33 4.52 15.75 -6.14
CA GLU A 33 5.75 16.06 -5.40
C GLU A 33 5.47 16.17 -3.90
N ILE A 34 4.38 16.85 -3.50
CA ILE A 34 4.01 16.95 -2.08
C ILE A 34 3.77 15.57 -1.47
N THR A 35 3.08 14.67 -2.19
CA THR A 35 2.79 13.31 -1.74
C THR A 35 4.08 12.49 -1.59
N GLU A 36 5.01 12.60 -2.53
CA GLU A 36 6.32 11.95 -2.47
C GLU A 36 7.12 12.44 -1.23
N LEU A 37 7.19 13.75 -1.03
CA LEU A 37 7.87 14.35 0.12
C LEU A 37 7.22 13.95 1.45
N PHE A 38 5.88 13.84 1.49
CA PHE A 38 5.14 13.31 2.64
C PHE A 38 5.59 11.88 2.97
N TYR A 39 5.60 10.96 1.99
CA TYR A 39 6.02 9.58 2.24
C TYR A 39 7.50 9.48 2.63
N TYR A 40 8.38 10.35 2.12
CA TYR A 40 9.77 10.42 2.59
C TYR A 40 9.90 10.90 4.04
N ASP A 41 9.07 11.86 4.44
CA ASP A 41 9.07 12.42 5.80
C ASP A 41 8.48 11.49 6.85
N PHE A 42 7.58 10.58 6.48
CA PHE A 42 6.89 9.69 7.43
C PHE A 42 7.16 8.19 7.18
N GLN A 43 8.19 7.85 6.42
CA GLN A 43 8.48 6.50 5.96
C GLN A 43 8.47 5.42 7.05
N SER A 44 8.97 5.71 8.26
CA SER A 44 9.17 4.68 9.30
C SER A 44 7.85 4.26 9.95
N VAL A 45 6.78 5.03 9.77
CA VAL A 45 5.45 4.71 10.30
C VAL A 45 4.48 4.15 9.25
N MET A 46 4.91 3.99 7.99
CA MET A 46 4.03 3.58 6.89
C MET A 46 3.90 2.08 6.69
N MET A 47 4.78 1.27 7.29
CA MET A 47 4.74 -0.18 7.11
C MET A 47 3.38 -0.83 7.49
N PRO A 48 2.64 -0.40 8.54
CA PRO A 48 1.31 -0.94 8.83
C PRO A 48 0.28 -0.63 7.75
N GLN A 49 0.43 0.49 7.03
CA GLN A 49 -0.48 0.85 5.95
C GLN A 49 -0.46 -0.20 4.84
N ALA A 50 0.72 -0.63 4.39
CA ALA A 50 0.82 -1.64 3.34
C ALA A 50 0.13 -2.96 3.74
N VAL A 51 0.28 -3.39 5.00
CA VAL A 51 -0.40 -4.58 5.53
C VAL A 51 -1.91 -4.36 5.64
N SER A 52 -2.33 -3.19 6.12
CA SER A 52 -3.74 -2.77 6.19
C SER A 52 -4.40 -2.83 4.82
N GLY A 53 -3.78 -2.29 3.78
CA GLY A 53 -4.34 -2.27 2.42
C GLY A 53 -4.60 -3.68 1.87
N PHE A 54 -3.68 -4.63 2.08
CA PHE A 54 -3.94 -6.02 1.68
C PHE A 54 -5.11 -6.63 2.47
N LEU A 55 -5.11 -6.51 3.80
CA LEU A 55 -6.18 -7.06 4.63
C LEU A 55 -7.54 -6.41 4.32
N PHE A 56 -7.57 -5.11 4.03
CA PHE A 56 -8.77 -4.40 3.61
C PHE A 56 -9.36 -5.05 2.35
N THR A 57 -8.55 -5.30 1.31
CA THR A 57 -9.03 -5.96 0.09
C THR A 57 -9.50 -7.41 0.31
N PHE A 58 -9.04 -8.08 1.38
CA PHE A 58 -9.51 -9.41 1.74
C PHE A 58 -10.79 -9.37 2.57
N SER A 59 -11.07 -8.26 3.24
CA SER A 59 -12.19 -8.13 4.16
C SER A 59 -13.55 -7.91 3.49
N ALA A 60 -13.59 -7.39 2.25
CA ALA A 60 -14.82 -7.22 1.50
C ALA A 60 -15.08 -8.44 0.58
N PRO A 61 -16.22 -9.17 0.72
CA PRO A 61 -16.49 -10.36 -0.07
C PRO A 61 -16.43 -10.17 -1.60
N ARG A 62 -16.87 -9.02 -2.13
CA ARG A 62 -16.77 -8.73 -3.58
C ARG A 62 -15.32 -8.79 -4.06
N MET A 63 -14.40 -8.15 -3.33
CA MET A 63 -12.97 -8.15 -3.64
C MET A 63 -12.30 -9.50 -3.35
N SER A 64 -12.61 -10.11 -2.20
CA SER A 64 -11.93 -11.33 -1.75
C SER A 64 -12.24 -12.53 -2.66
N ARG A 65 -13.45 -12.62 -3.23
CA ARG A 65 -13.82 -13.66 -4.21
C ARG A 65 -13.01 -13.54 -5.50
N ILE A 66 -12.80 -12.32 -6.00
CA ILE A 66 -11.93 -12.06 -7.17
C ILE A 66 -10.50 -12.50 -6.86
N LEU A 67 -9.98 -12.10 -5.70
CA LEU A 67 -8.62 -12.42 -5.27
C LEU A 67 -8.42 -13.92 -5.08
N LYS A 68 -9.40 -14.63 -4.51
CA LYS A 68 -9.40 -16.09 -4.38
C LYS A 68 -9.42 -16.76 -5.75
N ALA A 69 -10.28 -16.31 -6.66
CA ALA A 69 -10.36 -16.86 -8.02
C ALA A 69 -9.05 -16.72 -8.81
N SER A 70 -8.26 -15.68 -8.54
CA SER A 70 -6.95 -15.48 -9.17
C SER A 70 -5.89 -16.54 -8.77
N LYS A 71 -6.06 -17.18 -7.60
CA LYS A 71 -5.12 -18.11 -6.94
C LYS A 71 -3.72 -17.54 -6.65
N GLN A 72 -3.46 -16.27 -6.96
CA GLN A 72 -2.12 -15.68 -6.83
C GLN A 72 -1.72 -15.44 -5.38
N VAL A 73 -2.64 -14.99 -4.52
CA VAL A 73 -2.33 -14.78 -3.11
C VAL A 73 -2.04 -16.11 -2.41
N GLU A 74 -2.69 -17.19 -2.83
CA GLU A 74 -2.52 -18.52 -2.23
C GLU A 74 -1.20 -19.19 -2.64
N HIS A 75 -0.84 -19.16 -3.92
CA HIS A 75 0.32 -19.90 -4.45
C HIS A 75 1.55 -19.03 -4.71
N HIS A 76 1.37 -17.71 -4.84
CA HIS A 76 2.40 -16.77 -5.27
C HIS A 76 2.41 -15.48 -4.42
N THR A 77 2.12 -15.58 -3.12
CA THR A 77 1.98 -14.43 -2.19
C THR A 77 3.14 -13.44 -2.31
N ALA A 78 4.37 -13.93 -2.27
CA ALA A 78 5.59 -13.13 -2.37
C ALA A 78 5.63 -12.31 -3.67
N LYS A 79 5.38 -12.97 -4.81
CA LYS A 79 5.33 -12.32 -6.12
C LYS A 79 4.18 -11.34 -6.22
N ARG A 80 3.00 -11.67 -5.69
CA ARG A 80 1.84 -10.76 -5.66
C ARG A 80 2.16 -9.49 -4.87
N VAL A 81 2.79 -9.60 -3.71
CA VAL A 81 3.18 -8.43 -2.91
C VAL A 81 4.21 -7.57 -3.65
N VAL A 82 5.26 -8.19 -4.19
CA VAL A 82 6.30 -7.45 -4.94
C VAL A 82 5.73 -6.78 -6.19
N ASP A 83 4.94 -7.47 -7.00
CA ASP A 83 4.34 -6.89 -8.21
C ASP A 83 3.43 -5.71 -7.87
N THR A 84 2.70 -5.79 -6.75
CA THR A 84 1.88 -4.67 -6.27
C THR A 84 2.76 -3.48 -5.90
N ALA A 85 3.80 -3.71 -5.09
CA ALA A 85 4.72 -2.66 -4.65
C ALA A 85 5.46 -2.01 -5.82
N LEU A 86 5.82 -2.78 -6.85
CA LEU A 86 6.45 -2.25 -8.06
C LEU A 86 5.48 -1.39 -8.89
N LEU A 87 4.24 -1.85 -9.07
CA LEU A 87 3.25 -1.11 -9.85
C LEU A 87 2.83 0.19 -9.18
N THR A 88 2.47 0.15 -7.89
CA THR A 88 2.08 1.36 -7.15
C THR A 88 3.30 2.25 -6.88
N GLY A 89 4.47 1.67 -6.63
CA GLY A 89 5.73 2.39 -6.47
C GLY A 89 6.11 3.17 -7.73
N ALA A 90 5.93 2.60 -8.93
CA ALA A 90 6.18 3.31 -10.18
C ALA A 90 5.25 4.52 -10.36
N VAL A 91 3.97 4.40 -9.99
CA VAL A 91 3.01 5.53 -10.01
C VAL A 91 3.42 6.61 -9.02
N MET A 92 3.80 6.22 -7.80
CA MET A 92 4.25 7.14 -6.76
C MET A 92 5.55 7.86 -7.16
N GLN A 93 6.48 7.19 -7.83
CA GLN A 93 7.79 7.75 -8.20
C GLN A 93 7.75 8.58 -9.48
N HIS A 94 6.95 8.18 -10.47
CA HIS A 94 7.00 8.77 -11.81
C HIS A 94 5.71 9.51 -12.21
N GLY A 95 4.69 9.49 -11.36
CA GLY A 95 3.41 10.13 -11.63
C GLY A 95 2.65 9.50 -12.80
N LEU A 96 1.70 10.26 -13.35
CA LEU A 96 0.79 9.79 -14.40
C LEU A 96 1.04 10.41 -15.78
N GLU A 97 2.07 11.25 -15.89
CA GLU A 97 2.57 11.78 -17.17
C GLU A 97 3.23 10.68 -18.01
N PRO A 98 3.47 10.89 -19.32
CA PRO A 98 4.15 9.92 -20.17
C PRO A 98 5.45 9.36 -19.54
N GLY A 99 5.44 8.06 -19.20
CA GLY A 99 6.56 7.39 -18.57
C GLY A 99 6.12 6.14 -17.82
N ASP A 100 7.02 5.62 -16.99
CA ASP A 100 6.87 4.35 -16.27
C ASP A 100 5.65 4.29 -15.34
N GLY A 101 5.36 5.37 -14.62
CA GLY A 101 4.19 5.45 -13.74
C GLY A 101 2.87 5.34 -14.51
N ARG A 102 2.75 6.01 -15.66
CA ARG A 102 1.57 5.86 -16.53
C ARG A 102 1.46 4.47 -17.14
N GLU A 103 2.56 3.84 -17.52
CA GLU A 103 2.55 2.46 -18.03
C GLU A 103 2.16 1.46 -16.93
N ALA A 104 2.59 1.68 -15.69
CA ALA A 104 2.17 0.88 -14.54
C ALA A 104 0.66 1.04 -14.28
N ALA A 105 0.14 2.27 -14.30
CA ALA A 105 -1.29 2.51 -14.14
C ALA A 105 -2.12 1.86 -15.25
N LYS A 106 -1.69 1.94 -16.51
CA LYS A 106 -2.33 1.22 -17.64
C LYS A 106 -2.31 -0.29 -17.40
N ARG A 107 -1.20 -0.83 -16.89
CA ARG A 107 -1.06 -2.25 -16.61
C ARG A 107 -2.04 -2.70 -15.52
N VAL A 108 -2.14 -1.96 -14.42
CA VAL A 108 -3.12 -2.20 -13.35
C VAL A 108 -4.55 -2.15 -13.91
N ASN A 109 -4.90 -1.09 -14.64
CA ASN A 109 -6.22 -0.93 -15.24
C ASN A 109 -6.56 -2.08 -16.21
N ALA A 110 -5.59 -2.54 -17.00
CA ALA A 110 -5.76 -3.70 -17.87
C ALA A 110 -6.03 -5.01 -17.10
N MET A 111 -5.45 -5.20 -15.91
CA MET A 111 -5.78 -6.33 -15.03
C MET A 111 -7.18 -6.16 -14.41
N HIS A 112 -7.50 -4.97 -13.92
CA HIS A 112 -8.81 -4.70 -13.30
C HIS A 112 -9.97 -4.90 -14.28
N ARG A 113 -9.81 -4.50 -15.55
CA ARG A 113 -10.82 -4.71 -16.61
C ARG A 113 -11.15 -6.17 -16.92
N GLN A 114 -10.38 -7.12 -16.41
CA GLN A 114 -10.68 -8.55 -16.54
C GLN A 114 -11.73 -9.05 -15.54
N TYR A 115 -12.14 -8.19 -14.61
CA TYR A 115 -13.09 -8.50 -13.55
C TYR A 115 -14.17 -7.41 -13.50
N ASP A 116 -15.38 -7.79 -13.09
CA ASP A 116 -16.48 -6.85 -12.85
C ASP A 116 -16.35 -6.26 -11.44
N ILE A 117 -15.40 -5.32 -11.28
CA ILE A 117 -15.12 -4.67 -10.00
C ILE A 117 -16.15 -3.56 -9.77
N HIS A 118 -16.86 -3.65 -8.65
CA HIS A 118 -17.88 -2.66 -8.27
C HIS A 118 -17.25 -1.28 -8.08
N GLN A 119 -17.94 -0.22 -8.49
CA GLN A 119 -17.40 1.14 -8.42
C GLN A 119 -17.13 1.59 -6.98
N ASP A 120 -17.91 1.14 -6.00
CA ASP A 120 -17.64 1.46 -4.60
C ASP A 120 -16.36 0.77 -4.09
N ASP A 121 -15.97 -0.39 -4.65
CA ASP A 121 -14.73 -1.07 -4.28
C ASP A 121 -13.51 -0.28 -4.75
N PHE A 122 -13.56 0.31 -5.95
CA PHE A 122 -12.52 1.25 -6.42
C PHE A 122 -12.39 2.46 -5.49
N LEU A 123 -13.51 3.08 -5.13
CA LEU A 123 -13.51 4.25 -4.25
C LEU A 123 -13.01 3.88 -2.85
N ALA A 124 -13.41 2.73 -2.32
CA ALA A 124 -13.04 2.34 -0.96
C ALA A 124 -11.54 2.01 -0.85
N VAL A 125 -10.96 1.36 -1.85
CA VAL A 125 -9.50 1.16 -1.92
C VAL A 125 -8.77 2.49 -2.09
N GLY A 126 -9.27 3.37 -2.97
CA GLY A 126 -8.67 4.69 -3.16
C GLY A 126 -8.77 5.61 -1.94
N CYS A 127 -9.79 5.44 -1.09
CA CYS A 127 -9.92 6.15 0.19
C CYS A 127 -9.07 5.53 1.30
N GLU A 128 -8.94 4.19 1.36
CA GLU A 128 -8.21 3.50 2.44
C GLU A 128 -6.78 4.01 2.58
N VAL A 129 -6.05 4.07 1.47
CA VAL A 129 -4.62 4.40 1.46
C VAL A 129 -4.33 5.80 2.01
N PRO A 130 -4.94 6.90 1.50
CA PRO A 130 -4.71 8.24 2.04
C PRO A 130 -5.16 8.35 3.51
N ILE A 131 -6.34 7.82 3.86
CA ILE A 131 -6.89 7.92 5.22
C ILE A 131 -5.94 7.25 6.23
N THR A 132 -5.54 6.00 5.97
CA THR A 132 -4.69 5.24 6.89
C THR A 132 -3.27 5.81 6.94
N SER A 133 -2.71 6.28 5.81
CA SER A 133 -1.41 6.93 5.77
C SER A 133 -1.39 8.21 6.61
N LEU A 134 -2.38 9.10 6.41
CA LEU A 134 -2.48 10.36 7.14
C LEU A 134 -2.69 10.12 8.64
N ARG A 135 -3.56 9.17 9.03
CA ARG A 135 -3.77 8.80 10.44
C ARG A 135 -2.51 8.27 11.12
N LEU A 136 -1.71 7.46 10.43
CA LEU A 136 -0.44 6.96 10.96
C LEU A 136 0.57 8.09 11.13
N ALA A 137 0.69 8.98 10.13
CA ALA A 137 1.56 10.15 10.19
C ALA A 137 1.15 11.13 11.31
N GLU A 138 -0.13 11.46 11.44
CA GLU A 138 -0.61 12.36 12.49
C GLU A 138 -0.43 11.77 13.89
N ARG A 139 -0.65 10.46 14.05
CA ARG A 139 -0.60 9.81 15.36
C ARG A 139 0.82 9.52 15.83
N PHE A 140 1.70 9.17 14.91
CA PHE A 140 3.02 8.61 15.22
C PHE A 140 4.20 9.33 14.55
N GLY A 141 3.95 10.22 13.60
CA GLY A 141 4.98 10.96 12.88
C GLY A 141 5.81 11.88 13.76
N TRP A 142 6.94 12.32 13.22
CA TRP A 142 7.89 13.19 13.91
C TRP A 142 7.44 14.66 13.95
N ARG A 143 6.52 15.05 13.07
CA ARG A 143 5.93 16.38 12.96
C ARG A 143 4.43 16.29 12.59
N THR A 144 3.73 17.39 12.75
CA THR A 144 2.34 17.53 12.28
C THR A 144 2.25 17.45 10.76
N VAL A 145 1.19 16.81 10.27
CA VAL A 145 0.82 16.79 8.85
C VAL A 145 0.08 18.08 8.51
N THR A 146 0.50 18.77 7.46
CA THR A 146 -0.08 20.03 7.01
C THR A 146 -1.36 19.80 6.20
N GLU A 147 -2.22 20.83 6.12
CA GLU A 147 -3.41 20.78 5.24
C GLU A 147 -3.01 20.65 3.75
N THR A 148 -1.87 21.23 3.35
CA THR A 148 -1.28 21.04 2.02
C THR A 148 -0.99 19.58 1.73
N GLU A 149 -0.40 18.85 2.68
CA GLU A 149 -0.14 17.41 2.54
C GLU A 149 -1.43 16.60 2.48
N LYS A 150 -2.41 16.89 3.35
CA LYS A 150 -3.71 16.19 3.34
C LYS A 150 -4.41 16.32 1.99
N ALA A 151 -4.49 17.54 1.46
CA ALA A 151 -5.11 17.81 0.16
C ALA A 151 -4.35 17.13 -0.99
N ALA A 152 -3.02 17.22 -1.00
CA ALA A 152 -2.18 16.61 -2.04
C ALA A 152 -2.27 15.09 -2.04
N VAL A 153 -2.19 14.45 -0.87
CA VAL A 153 -2.29 12.99 -0.70
C VAL A 153 -3.66 12.50 -1.18
N LEU A 154 -4.75 13.15 -0.78
CA LEU A 154 -6.10 12.79 -1.26
C LEU A 154 -6.22 12.95 -2.79
N LEU A 155 -5.72 14.05 -3.34
CA LEU A 155 -5.77 14.30 -4.78
C LEU A 155 -4.92 13.29 -5.57
N HIS A 156 -3.74 12.92 -5.08
CA HIS A 156 -2.89 11.89 -5.67
C HIS A 156 -3.65 10.57 -5.81
N TYR A 157 -4.21 10.07 -4.72
CA TYR A 157 -4.93 8.80 -4.73
C TYR A 157 -6.25 8.87 -5.50
N SER A 158 -6.88 10.05 -5.58
CA SER A 158 -8.03 10.25 -6.49
C SER A 158 -7.65 10.09 -7.95
N LYS A 159 -6.51 10.67 -8.37
CA LYS A 159 -5.98 10.51 -9.74
C LYS A 159 -5.47 9.09 -10.01
N GLU A 160 -4.83 8.45 -9.04
CA GLU A 160 -4.41 7.05 -9.14
C GLU A 160 -5.63 6.11 -9.32
N ALA A 161 -6.66 6.24 -8.48
CA ALA A 161 -7.88 5.43 -8.57
C ALA A 161 -8.55 5.57 -9.95
N ARG A 162 -8.60 6.80 -10.49
CA ARG A 162 -9.09 7.05 -11.86
C ARG A 162 -8.23 6.34 -12.90
N ALA A 163 -6.91 6.44 -12.80
CA ALA A 163 -5.99 5.77 -13.72
C ALA A 163 -6.10 4.24 -13.64
N PHE A 164 -6.43 3.69 -12.47
CA PHE A 164 -6.60 2.25 -12.21
C PHE A 164 -7.95 1.69 -12.65
N GLY A 165 -8.89 2.53 -13.09
CA GLY A 165 -10.17 2.10 -13.66
C GLY A 165 -11.42 2.67 -12.99
N SER A 166 -11.30 3.48 -11.93
CA SER A 166 -12.47 4.11 -11.32
C SER A 166 -13.15 5.08 -12.29
N HIS A 167 -14.47 4.98 -12.43
CA HIS A 167 -15.28 5.88 -13.25
C HIS A 167 -15.76 7.12 -12.47
N ARG A 168 -15.59 7.14 -11.15
CA ARG A 168 -15.88 8.29 -10.28
C ARG A 168 -14.60 8.79 -9.59
N PRO A 169 -14.46 10.11 -9.35
CA PRO A 169 -13.40 10.58 -8.46
C PRO A 169 -13.67 10.10 -7.03
N LEU A 170 -12.62 10.10 -6.20
CA LEU A 170 -12.83 10.02 -4.74
C LEU A 170 -13.60 11.26 -4.24
N PRO A 171 -14.18 11.20 -3.03
CA PRO A 171 -14.81 12.36 -2.41
C PRO A 171 -13.87 13.57 -2.35
N GLY A 172 -14.45 14.78 -2.38
CA GLY A 172 -13.70 16.02 -2.61
C GLY A 172 -12.91 16.50 -1.40
N THR A 173 -13.26 16.02 -0.21
CA THR A 173 -12.58 16.34 1.04
C THR A 173 -12.21 15.07 1.82
N LEU A 174 -11.25 15.20 2.75
CA LEU A 174 -10.85 14.09 3.60
C LEU A 174 -12.01 13.64 4.51
N GLU A 175 -12.82 14.57 5.01
CA GLU A 175 -14.00 14.26 5.83
C GLU A 175 -15.04 13.44 5.05
N GLU A 176 -15.33 13.81 3.81
CA GLU A 176 -16.23 13.04 2.96
C GLU A 176 -15.64 11.66 2.62
N ALA A 177 -14.33 11.58 2.38
CA ALA A 177 -13.64 10.32 2.13
C ALA A 177 -13.68 9.39 3.35
N GLU A 178 -13.49 9.94 4.56
CA GLU A 178 -13.61 9.20 5.81
C GLU A 178 -15.05 8.75 6.09
N SER A 179 -16.04 9.60 5.83
CA SER A 179 -17.46 9.24 5.96
C SER A 179 -17.82 8.09 5.02
N PHE A 180 -17.45 8.20 3.73
CA PHE A 180 -17.64 7.14 2.75
C PHE A 180 -16.94 5.85 3.16
N TRP A 181 -15.66 5.92 3.52
CA TRP A 181 -14.88 4.73 3.88
C TRP A 181 -15.42 4.06 5.15
N ASN A 182 -15.80 4.83 6.18
CA ASN A 182 -16.44 4.27 7.37
C ASN A 182 -17.77 3.58 7.05
N SER A 183 -18.61 4.19 6.22
CA SER A 183 -19.86 3.57 5.78
C SER A 183 -19.60 2.27 5.01
N TYR A 184 -18.60 2.26 4.11
CA TYR A 184 -18.19 1.05 3.41
C TYR A 184 -17.70 -0.03 4.39
N LEU A 185 -16.89 0.33 5.39
CA LEU A 185 -16.41 -0.59 6.42
C LEU A 185 -17.56 -1.24 7.22
N ASP A 186 -18.64 -0.50 7.46
CA ASP A 186 -19.81 -0.98 8.22
C ASP A 186 -20.78 -1.81 7.38
N THR A 187 -20.84 -1.60 6.07
CA THR A 187 -21.89 -2.15 5.21
C THR A 187 -21.40 -3.24 4.25
N GLU A 188 -20.14 -3.21 3.85
CA GLU A 188 -19.59 -4.08 2.80
C GLU A 188 -18.59 -5.12 3.34
N LEU A 189 -18.10 -4.94 4.57
CA LEU A 189 -17.22 -5.93 5.18
C LEU A 189 -18.04 -7.03 5.84
N ALA A 190 -17.71 -8.27 5.50
CA ALA A 190 -18.27 -9.44 6.13
C ALA A 190 -17.26 -10.58 6.11
N PHE A 191 -17.25 -11.38 7.17
CA PHE A 191 -16.42 -12.57 7.20
C PHE A 191 -16.93 -13.61 6.19
N GLU A 192 -16.02 -14.09 5.34
CA GLU A 192 -16.18 -15.31 4.55
C GLU A 192 -14.92 -16.17 4.61
N ALA A 193 -15.06 -17.47 4.35
CA ALA A 193 -13.97 -18.43 4.51
C ALA A 193 -12.73 -18.07 3.66
N GLN A 194 -12.92 -17.60 2.43
CA GLN A 194 -11.81 -17.18 1.57
C GLN A 194 -11.06 -15.95 2.10
N ASN A 195 -11.72 -15.06 2.86
CA ASN A 195 -11.05 -13.93 3.48
C ASN A 195 -9.97 -14.43 4.44
N LYS A 196 -10.32 -15.45 5.24
CA LYS A 196 -9.40 -16.10 6.18
C LYS A 196 -8.26 -16.80 5.46
N GLU A 197 -8.54 -17.51 4.37
CA GLU A 197 -7.51 -18.20 3.58
C GLU A 197 -6.49 -17.22 2.97
N LEU A 198 -6.97 -16.13 2.37
CA LEU A 198 -6.12 -15.06 1.83
C LEU A 198 -5.30 -14.39 2.94
N THR A 199 -5.94 -14.11 4.07
CA THR A 199 -5.30 -13.55 5.26
C THR A 199 -4.20 -14.46 5.79
N ASP A 200 -4.47 -15.76 5.92
CA ASP A 200 -3.49 -16.72 6.41
C ASP A 200 -2.30 -16.86 5.46
N ALA A 201 -2.51 -16.78 4.15
CA ALA A 201 -1.43 -16.73 3.18
C ALA A 201 -0.54 -15.50 3.37
N LEU A 202 -1.15 -14.32 3.53
CA LEU A 202 -0.41 -13.09 3.81
C LEU A 202 0.34 -13.15 5.15
N LEU A 203 -0.29 -13.64 6.22
CA LEU A 203 0.31 -13.71 7.55
C LEU A 203 1.38 -14.81 7.68
N ARG A 204 1.43 -15.80 6.78
CA ARG A 204 2.60 -16.68 6.64
C ARG A 204 3.77 -15.97 5.96
N PHE A 205 3.48 -15.03 5.05
CA PHE A 205 4.50 -14.31 4.28
C PHE A 205 5.09 -13.11 5.04
N VAL A 206 4.26 -12.23 5.61
CA VAL A 206 4.72 -10.97 6.26
C VAL A 206 5.85 -11.18 7.28
N PRO A 207 5.84 -12.18 8.18
CA PRO A 207 6.93 -12.41 9.11
C PRO A 207 8.29 -12.66 8.44
N THR A 208 8.31 -13.18 7.20
CA THR A 208 9.54 -13.48 6.45
C THR A 208 10.25 -12.23 5.93
N LEU A 209 9.59 -11.07 5.96
CA LEU A 209 10.17 -9.78 5.62
C LEU A 209 11.07 -9.22 6.72
N PHE A 210 11.09 -9.84 7.90
CA PHE A 210 11.86 -9.40 9.04
C PHE A 210 13.02 -10.36 9.31
N PRO A 211 14.09 -9.90 10.01
CA PRO A 211 15.11 -10.80 10.54
C PRO A 211 14.49 -11.96 11.34
N ALA A 212 15.16 -13.11 11.31
CA ALA A 212 14.66 -14.36 11.91
C ALA A 212 14.21 -14.15 13.36
N GLY A 213 13.02 -14.66 13.69
CA GLY A 213 12.38 -14.55 15.01
C GLY A 213 11.64 -13.23 15.26
N LEU A 214 12.03 -12.13 14.61
CA LEU A 214 11.44 -10.82 14.86
C LEU A 214 10.03 -10.68 14.22
N GLY A 215 9.80 -11.33 13.08
CA GLY A 215 8.52 -11.27 12.36
C GLY A 215 7.32 -11.73 13.19
N SER A 216 7.48 -12.77 14.02
CA SER A 216 6.41 -13.28 14.90
C SER A 216 6.04 -12.31 16.02
N VAL A 217 6.96 -11.43 16.41
CA VAL A 217 6.73 -10.40 17.43
C VAL A 217 6.15 -9.14 16.80
N LEU A 218 6.70 -8.72 15.65
CA LEU A 218 6.29 -7.48 14.99
C LEU A 218 4.93 -7.61 14.32
N THR A 219 4.61 -8.74 13.69
CA THR A 219 3.36 -8.90 12.94
C THR A 219 2.11 -8.62 13.79
N PRO A 220 1.95 -9.19 15.01
CA PRO A 220 0.82 -8.84 15.88
C PRO A 220 0.77 -7.37 16.32
N LEU A 221 1.91 -6.68 16.38
CA LEU A 221 1.97 -5.24 16.69
C LEU A 221 1.52 -4.42 15.48
N MET A 222 1.88 -4.82 14.27
CA MET A 222 1.42 -4.18 13.03
C MET A 222 -0.10 -4.29 12.88
N LEU A 223 -0.66 -5.47 13.15
CA LEU A 223 -2.11 -5.70 13.13
C LEU A 223 -2.87 -4.84 14.14
N ALA A 224 -2.21 -4.35 15.20
CA ALA A 224 -2.84 -3.45 16.16
C ALA A 224 -3.12 -2.03 15.61
N GLN A 225 -2.65 -1.72 14.40
CA GLN A 225 -2.97 -0.48 13.69
C GLN A 225 -4.04 -0.67 12.60
N VAL A 226 -4.52 -1.89 12.38
CA VAL A 226 -5.58 -2.19 11.41
C VAL A 226 -6.94 -2.03 12.07
N ASP A 227 -7.93 -1.52 11.32
CA ASP A 227 -9.30 -1.36 11.80
C ASP A 227 -9.89 -2.70 12.26
N GLN A 228 -10.61 -2.70 13.38
CA GLN A 228 -11.18 -3.90 13.97
C GLN A 228 -12.16 -4.61 13.02
N ARG A 229 -12.93 -3.86 12.22
CA ARG A 229 -13.88 -4.41 11.24
C ARG A 229 -13.17 -5.22 10.16
N ILE A 230 -12.03 -4.70 9.67
CA ILE A 230 -11.15 -5.41 8.73
C ILE A 230 -10.62 -6.70 9.37
N LEU A 231 -10.10 -6.62 10.60
CA LEU A 231 -9.58 -7.80 11.30
C LEU A 231 -10.67 -8.87 11.49
N ALA A 232 -11.87 -8.48 11.92
CA ALA A 232 -12.99 -9.39 12.13
C ALA A 232 -13.43 -10.06 10.82
N ALA A 233 -13.57 -9.30 9.74
CA ALA A 233 -13.92 -9.83 8.42
C ALA A 233 -12.82 -10.72 7.82
N CYS A 234 -11.56 -10.55 8.23
CA CYS A 234 -10.44 -11.44 7.91
C CYS A 234 -10.33 -12.66 8.85
N GLY A 235 -11.25 -12.81 9.82
CA GLY A 235 -11.26 -13.89 10.81
C GLY A 235 -10.10 -13.82 11.80
N LEU A 236 -9.57 -12.62 12.04
CA LEU A 236 -8.55 -12.33 13.04
C LEU A 236 -9.19 -11.84 14.33
N ARG A 237 -8.55 -12.16 15.46
CA ARG A 237 -8.94 -11.61 16.76
C ARG A 237 -8.36 -10.21 16.91
N GLU A 238 -9.15 -9.34 17.54
CA GLU A 238 -8.70 -8.02 17.92
C GLU A 238 -7.47 -8.11 18.85
N PRO A 239 -6.39 -7.34 18.59
CA PRO A 239 -5.26 -7.25 19.49
C PRO A 239 -5.66 -6.71 20.87
N SER A 240 -5.15 -7.33 21.93
CA SER A 240 -5.43 -6.91 23.31
C SER A 240 -4.98 -5.46 23.56
N GLY A 241 -5.58 -4.79 24.55
CA GLY A 241 -5.21 -3.43 24.94
C GLY A 241 -3.70 -3.27 25.20
N THR A 242 -3.05 -4.28 25.79
CA THR A 242 -1.59 -4.31 25.98
C THR A 242 -0.84 -4.32 24.65
N LYS A 243 -1.26 -5.13 23.68
CA LYS A 243 -0.64 -5.15 22.33
C LYS A 243 -0.84 -3.83 21.60
N LYS A 244 -2.03 -3.22 21.70
CA LYS A 244 -2.31 -1.88 21.14
C LYS A 244 -1.39 -0.81 21.75
N ARG A 245 -1.19 -0.83 23.07
CA ARG A 245 -0.27 0.08 23.76
C ARG A 245 1.18 -0.15 23.35
N LEU A 246 1.63 -1.40 23.30
CA LEU A 246 2.99 -1.73 22.88
C LEU A 246 3.25 -1.32 21.43
N SER A 247 2.29 -1.58 20.54
CA SER A 247 2.36 -1.16 19.14
C SER A 247 2.41 0.36 19.03
N ALA A 248 1.56 1.09 19.76
CA ALA A 248 1.61 2.55 19.78
C ALA A 248 2.96 3.09 20.26
N THR A 249 3.56 2.50 21.31
CA THR A 249 4.90 2.87 21.77
C THR A 249 5.95 2.59 20.71
N MET A 250 5.93 1.40 20.08
CA MET A 250 6.84 1.04 18.99
C MET A 250 6.75 2.04 17.84
N MET A 251 5.53 2.33 17.36
CA MET A 251 5.28 3.27 16.27
C MET A 251 5.76 4.68 16.60
N ARG A 252 5.57 5.18 17.83
CA ARG A 252 6.12 6.48 18.27
C ARG A 252 7.65 6.50 18.25
N GLN A 253 8.31 5.39 18.60
CA GLN A 253 9.77 5.32 18.56
C GLN A 253 10.29 5.23 17.12
N LEU A 254 9.60 4.51 16.24
CA LEU A 254 9.90 4.51 14.81
C LEU A 254 9.74 5.91 14.20
N GLY A 255 8.64 6.60 14.51
CA GLY A 255 8.40 7.95 14.02
C GLY A 255 9.47 8.96 14.45
N LYS A 256 10.05 8.84 15.66
CA LYS A 256 11.18 9.70 16.07
C LYS A 256 12.45 9.53 15.23
N SER A 257 12.58 8.42 14.51
CA SER A 257 13.72 8.20 13.60
C SER A 257 13.57 8.94 12.27
N ASP A 258 12.38 9.46 11.99
CA ASP A 258 12.08 10.27 10.82
C ASP A 258 12.36 11.78 11.07
N PRO A 259 12.58 12.56 10.00
CA PRO A 259 12.70 12.11 8.62
C PRO A 259 14.11 11.55 8.39
N LYS A 260 14.22 10.42 7.66
CA LYS A 260 15.55 9.91 7.29
C LYS A 260 16.18 10.81 6.21
N PRO A 261 17.50 11.06 6.28
CA PRO A 261 18.22 11.78 5.22
C PRO A 261 18.16 11.02 3.89
N ASP A 262 18.18 11.73 2.76
CA ASP A 262 18.20 11.15 1.41
C ASP A 262 19.46 10.31 1.16
N SER A 263 20.55 10.63 1.86
CA SER A 263 21.80 9.88 1.82
C SER A 263 21.74 8.54 2.57
N VAL A 264 20.77 8.37 3.48
CA VAL A 264 20.59 7.14 4.24
C VAL A 264 19.73 6.18 3.44
N LYS A 265 20.39 5.23 2.76
CA LYS A 265 19.72 4.02 2.29
C LYS A 265 19.33 3.20 3.52
N SER A 266 18.07 2.74 3.58
CA SER A 266 17.63 1.86 4.66
C SER A 266 18.58 0.67 4.76
N ALA A 267 19.06 0.37 5.98
CA ALA A 267 19.96 -0.76 6.21
C ALA A 267 19.32 -2.11 5.82
N THR A 268 17.98 -2.13 5.72
CA THR A 268 17.20 -3.25 5.21
C THR A 268 16.15 -2.76 4.22
N ASP A 269 16.03 -3.44 3.07
CA ASP A 269 14.95 -3.27 2.10
C ASP A 269 14.39 -4.65 1.73
N PRO A 270 13.53 -5.23 2.60
CA PRO A 270 13.06 -6.60 2.42
C PRO A 270 12.30 -6.81 1.10
N ILE A 271 11.57 -5.79 0.65
CA ILE A 271 10.82 -5.84 -0.61
C ILE A 271 11.79 -5.75 -1.78
N GLY A 272 12.77 -4.85 -1.75
CA GLY A 272 13.83 -4.77 -2.78
C GLY A 272 14.69 -6.03 -2.85
N ASP A 273 15.02 -6.65 -1.71
CA ASP A 273 15.77 -7.91 -1.69
C ASP A 273 14.96 -9.07 -2.25
N LEU A 274 13.65 -9.12 -1.97
CA LEU A 274 12.75 -10.10 -2.58
C LEU A 274 12.54 -9.82 -4.08
N GLN A 275 12.46 -8.55 -4.48
CA GLN A 275 12.38 -8.13 -5.87
C GLN A 275 13.62 -8.58 -6.66
N LYS A 276 14.83 -8.39 -6.14
CA LYS A 276 16.07 -8.90 -6.77
C LYS A 276 16.07 -10.43 -6.91
N LYS A 277 15.49 -11.16 -5.94
CA LYS A 277 15.38 -12.62 -6.03
C LYS A 277 14.37 -13.08 -7.08
N LEU A 278 13.22 -12.40 -7.16
CA LEU A 278 12.16 -12.73 -8.13
C LEU A 278 12.48 -12.25 -9.56
N TYR A 279 13.24 -11.17 -9.66
CA TYR A 279 13.61 -10.48 -10.91
C TYR A 279 15.11 -10.23 -10.98
N PRO A 280 15.96 -11.28 -11.03
CA PRO A 280 17.42 -11.14 -10.99
C PRO A 280 17.99 -10.37 -12.20
N ASN A 281 17.28 -10.39 -13.31
CA ASN A 281 17.65 -9.69 -14.55
C ASN A 281 16.85 -8.39 -14.76
N GLY A 282 16.19 -7.87 -13.71
CA GLY A 282 15.23 -6.79 -13.82
C GLY A 282 13.83 -7.26 -14.23
N PHE A 283 12.92 -6.30 -14.41
CA PHE A 283 11.53 -6.53 -14.78
C PHE A 283 11.08 -5.48 -15.80
N ASP A 284 10.08 -5.84 -16.60
CA ASP A 284 9.32 -4.89 -17.42
C ASP A 284 7.98 -4.64 -16.72
N ILE A 285 7.61 -3.36 -16.54
CA ILE A 285 6.34 -2.93 -15.94
C ILE A 285 5.15 -3.60 -16.63
N LYS A 286 5.19 -3.75 -17.96
CA LYS A 286 4.10 -4.38 -18.72
C LYS A 286 3.95 -5.87 -18.41
N GLY A 287 5.03 -6.52 -17.97
CA GLY A 287 5.07 -7.93 -17.60
C GLY A 287 4.64 -8.24 -16.17
N LEU A 288 4.57 -7.25 -15.28
CA LEU A 288 4.18 -7.44 -13.87
C LEU A 288 2.72 -7.87 -13.72
N GLY A 289 2.37 -8.53 -12.62
CA GLY A 289 0.97 -8.89 -12.30
C GLY A 289 0.45 -10.13 -13.04
N THR A 290 -0.87 -10.22 -13.23
CA THR A 290 -1.57 -11.42 -13.73
C THR A 290 -1.85 -11.41 -15.23
N HIS A 291 -1.78 -12.58 -15.86
CA HIS A 291 -2.00 -12.77 -17.29
C HIS A 291 -3.00 -13.90 -17.53
N LEU A 292 -4.30 -13.60 -17.61
CA LEU A 292 -5.35 -14.63 -17.77
C LEU A 292 -5.24 -15.42 -19.10
N SER A 293 -4.68 -14.82 -20.16
CA SER A 293 -4.57 -15.44 -21.49
C SER A 293 -3.59 -16.63 -21.58
N GLN A 294 -2.78 -16.88 -20.55
CA GLN A 294 -1.88 -18.04 -20.50
C GLN A 294 -2.47 -19.26 -19.78
N HIS A 295 -3.45 -19.08 -18.90
CA HIS A 295 -4.09 -20.20 -18.19
C HIS A 295 -5.07 -21.01 -19.06
N ALA A 296 -5.63 -20.40 -20.12
CA ALA A 296 -6.53 -21.10 -21.05
C ALA A 296 -5.79 -22.03 -22.05
N LYS A 297 -4.49 -21.80 -22.29
CA LYS A 297 -3.71 -22.59 -23.28
C LYS A 297 -3.01 -23.83 -22.69
N ALA A 298 -3.09 -24.03 -21.37
CA ALA A 298 -2.40 -25.13 -20.68
C ALA A 298 -3.29 -26.35 -20.36
N GLN A 299 -4.56 -26.35 -20.77
CA GLN A 299 -5.39 -27.57 -20.67
C GLN A 299 -5.35 -28.33 -22.00
N PRO A 300 -4.83 -29.58 -22.05
CA PRO A 300 -5.00 -30.41 -23.23
C PRO A 300 -6.50 -30.70 -23.39
N SER A 301 -7.01 -30.47 -24.61
CA SER A 301 -8.37 -30.82 -24.97
C SER A 301 -8.62 -32.30 -24.66
N PRO A 302 -9.74 -32.69 -24.03
CA PRO A 302 -10.06 -34.09 -23.85
C PRO A 302 -10.29 -34.67 -25.25
N SER A 303 -9.38 -35.56 -25.65
CA SER A 303 -9.51 -36.35 -26.87
C SER A 303 -10.85 -37.08 -26.83
N ALA A 304 -11.71 -36.75 -27.80
CA ALA A 304 -12.95 -37.46 -28.05
C ALA A 304 -12.64 -38.92 -28.37
N GLN A 305 -13.07 -39.83 -27.51
CA GLN A 305 -13.19 -41.25 -27.85
C GLN A 305 -14.37 -41.40 -28.82
N LYS A 306 -14.07 -41.91 -30.00
CA LYS A 306 -14.99 -42.68 -30.85
C LYS A 306 -14.31 -44.00 -31.17
#